data_AF-A0ABD3KUS3-F1
#
_entry.id   AF-A0ABD3KUS3-F1
#
_cell.length_a   1.000
_cell.length_b   1.000
_cell.length_c   1.000
_cell.angle_alpha   90.00
_cell.angle_beta   90.00
_cell.angle_gamma   90.00
#
_symmetry.space_group_name_H-M   'P 1'
#
loop_
_entity.id
_entity.type
_entity.pdbx_description
1 polymer ?
#
loop_
_entity_poly.entity_id
_entity_poly.type
_entity_poly.pdbx_seq_one_letter_code
_entity_poly.pdbx_strand_id
1 'polypeptide(L)' 'MMNPRTDKLVRRTTMVATITAAYFLLTADYGPEPNALDPIKKAILSAENRVKGFVFGSSEKPRESQ' A
#
# COMPACT_ATOMS: atom_id res chain seq x y z
N MET A 1 21.32 -20.19 25.77
CA MET A 1 20.66 -20.78 24.58
C MET A 1 19.39 -19.99 24.32
N MET A 2 19.23 -19.45 23.10
CA MET A 2 18.00 -18.74 22.73
C MET A 2 16.82 -19.72 22.70
N ASN A 3 15.64 -19.25 23.12
CA ASN A 3 14.44 -20.08 23.13
C ASN A 3 14.14 -20.54 21.69
N PRO A 4 13.93 -21.85 21.45
CA PRO A 4 13.67 -22.39 20.11
C PRO A 4 12.43 -21.78 19.44
N ARG A 5 11.46 -21.28 20.21
CA ARG A 5 10.31 -20.53 19.67
C ARG A 5 10.71 -19.16 19.13
N THR A 6 11.59 -18.46 19.85
CA THR A 6 12.12 -17.15 19.45
C THR A 6 12.96 -17.28 18.19
N ASP A 7 13.82 -18.30 18.11
CA ASP A 7 14.63 -18.56 16.92
C ASP A 7 13.78 -18.78 15.65
N LYS A 8 12.73 -19.60 15.78
CA LYS A 8 11.77 -19.85 14.68
C LYS A 8 11.01 -18.60 14.25
N LEU A 9 10.66 -17.73 15.20
CA LEU A 9 10.00 -16.46 14.92
C LEU A 9 10.94 -15.50 14.20
N VAL A 10 12.13 -15.28 14.74
CA VAL A 10 13.15 -14.41 14.14
C VAL A 10 13.45 -14.85 12.72
N ARG A 11 13.68 -16.14 12.49
CA ARG A 11 13.97 -16.67 11.14
C ARG A 11 12.86 -16.38 10.13
N ARG A 12 11.59 -16.54 10.53
CA ARG A 12 10.44 -16.24 9.65
C ARG A 12 10.33 -14.74 9.38
N THR A 13 10.45 -13.93 10.43
CA THR A 13 10.37 -12.48 10.30
C THR A 13 11.50 -11.94 9.43
N THR A 14 12.73 -12.43 9.62
CA THR A 14 13.87 -12.06 8.77
C THR A 14 13.61 -12.46 7.32
N MET A 15 13.13 -13.67 7.04
CA MET A 15 12.83 -14.08 5.66
C MET A 15 11.78 -13.16 5.01
N VAL A 16 10.69 -12.87 5.71
CA VAL A 16 9.64 -11.97 5.22
C VAL A 16 10.18 -10.55 5.02
N ALA A 17 10.90 -10.01 6.00
CA ALA A 17 11.50 -8.68 5.93
C ALA A 17 12.47 -8.56 4.75
N THR A 18 13.30 -9.59 4.51
CA THR A 18 14.21 -9.62 3.37
C THR A 18 13.45 -9.62 2.04
N ILE A 19 12.40 -10.44 1.89
CA ILE A 19 11.58 -10.45 0.66
C ILE A 19 10.92 -9.10 0.44
N THR A 20 10.34 -8.51 1.49
CA THR A 20 9.69 -7.20 1.42
C THR A 20 10.69 -6.10 1.06
N ALA A 21 11.86 -6.06 1.71
CA ALA A 21 12.91 -5.09 1.41
C ALA A 21 13.43 -5.26 -0.02
N ALA A 22 13.66 -6.49 -0.47
CA ALA A 22 14.07 -6.79 -1.85
C ALA A 22 13.02 -6.34 -2.87
N TYR A 23 11.74 -6.59 -2.61
CA TYR A 23 10.65 -6.09 -3.45
C TYR A 23 10.67 -4.56 -3.50
N PHE A 24 10.76 -3.87 -2.37
CA PHE A 24 10.81 -2.41 -2.34
C PHE A 24 12.02 -1.84 -3.08
N LEU A 25 13.22 -2.38 -2.86
CA LEU A 25 14.44 -1.95 -3.55
C LEU A 25 14.36 -2.20 -5.05
N LEU A 26 13.90 -3.38 -5.48
CA LEU A 26 13.68 -3.68 -6.89
C LEU A 26 12.66 -2.72 -7.51
N THR A 27 11.66 -2.32 -6.74
CA THR A 27 10.67 -1.35 -7.19
C THR A 27 11.03 0.11 -6.97
N ALA A 28 12.16 0.41 -6.33
CA ALA A 28 12.54 1.76 -5.96
C ALA A 28 12.96 2.58 -7.19
N ASP A 29 13.56 1.92 -8.18
CA ASP A 29 13.98 2.54 -9.45
C ASP A 29 12.87 2.52 -10.52
N TYR A 30 11.70 1.92 -10.24
CA TYR A 30 10.50 2.12 -11.07
C TYR A 30 10.04 3.56 -10.86
N GLY A 31 10.57 4.47 -11.68
CA GLY A 31 10.16 5.87 -11.74
C GLY A 31 8.67 6.03 -12.04
N PRO A 32 8.15 7.27 -12.13
CA PRO A 32 6.73 7.57 -12.34
C PRO A 32 6.18 7.14 -13.71
N GLU A 33 6.92 6.32 -14.47
CA GLU A 33 6.45 5.69 -15.70
C GLU A 33 5.27 4.74 -15.43
N PRO A 34 4.46 4.46 -16.45
CA PRO A 34 3.32 3.58 -16.30
C PRO A 34 3.79 2.15 -16.00
N ASN A 35 3.72 1.76 -14.73
CA ASN A 35 4.24 0.49 -14.25
C ASN A 35 3.11 -0.52 -14.05
N ALA A 36 3.45 -1.81 -13.99
CA ALA A 36 2.50 -2.88 -13.68
C ALA A 36 1.74 -2.69 -12.35
N LEU A 37 2.26 -1.82 -11.47
CA LEU A 37 1.67 -1.49 -10.17
C LEU A 37 0.71 -0.28 -10.20
N ASP A 38 0.59 0.41 -11.33
CA ASP A 38 -0.34 1.53 -11.50
C ASP A 38 -1.80 1.18 -11.22
N PRO A 39 -2.32 0.00 -11.63
CA PRO A 39 -3.69 -0.40 -11.29
C PRO A 39 -3.91 -0.48 -9.78
N ILE A 40 -2.90 -0.97 -9.03
CA ILE A 40 -2.95 -1.10 -7.57
C ILE A 40 -2.90 0.30 -6.93
N LYS A 41 -2.01 1.17 -7.40
CA LYS A 41 -1.90 2.56 -6.94
C LYS A 41 -3.21 3.33 -7.14
N LYS A 42 -3.84 3.19 -8.31
CA LYS A 42 -5.15 3.78 -8.63
C LYS A 42 -6.26 3.23 -7.74
N ALA A 43 -6.26 1.93 -7.46
CA ALA A 43 -7.23 1.33 -6.55
C ALA A 43 -7.09 1.86 -5.12
N ILE A 44 -5.87 2.01 -4.62
CA ILE A 44 -5.58 2.58 -3.29
C ILE A 44 -6.03 4.04 -3.22
N LEU A 45 -5.68 4.87 -4.22
CA LEU A 45 -6.10 6.27 -4.27
C LEU A 45 -7.63 6.43 -4.37
N SER A 46 -8.29 5.53 -5.11
CA SER A 46 -9.77 5.50 -5.21
C SER A 46 -10.41 5.14 -3.88
N ALA A 47 -9.86 4.15 -3.16
CA ALA A 47 -10.32 3.77 -1.83
C ALA A 47 -10.11 4.91 -0.82
N GLU A 48 -8.95 5.57 -0.85
CA GLU A 48 -8.63 6.73 -0.03
C GLU A 48 -9.63 7.88 -0.27
N ASN A 49 -9.91 8.22 -1.53
CA ASN A 49 -10.89 9.26 -1.88
C ASN A 49 -12.31 8.89 -1.45
N ARG A 50 -12.71 7.61 -1.55
CA ARG A 50 -14.00 7.13 -1.07
C ARG A 50 -14.12 7.24 0.45
N VAL A 51 -13.08 6.85 1.19
CA VAL A 51 -13.06 6.97 2.65
C VAL A 51 -13.04 8.43 3.08
N LYS A 52 -12.24 9.28 2.41
CA LYS A 52 -12.26 10.73 2.65
C LYS A 52 -13.65 11.32 2.41
N GLY A 53 -14.32 10.99 1.29
CA GLY A 53 -15.68 11.44 1.02
C GLY A 53 -16.72 10.89 2.00
N PHE A 54 -16.51 9.70 2.53
CA PHE A 54 -17.36 9.09 3.55
C PHE A 54 -17.19 9.74 4.94
N VAL A 55 -15.95 10.06 5.35
CA VAL A 55 -15.63 10.62 6.67
C VAL A 55 -15.86 12.13 6.73
N PHE A 56 -15.50 12.87 5.68
CA PHE A 56 -15.64 14.34 5.66
C PHE A 56 -17.00 14.82 5.14
N GLY A 57 -17.89 13.91 4.75
CA GLY A 57 -19.11 14.24 4.04
C GLY A 57 -18.79 14.65 2.60
N SER A 58 -19.46 14.02 1.63
CA SER A 58 -19.33 14.38 0.23
C SER A 58 -19.58 15.87 0.08
N SER A 59 -18.57 16.63 -0.35
CA SER A 59 -18.77 18.00 -0.82
C SER A 59 -19.44 17.94 -2.20
N GLU A 60 -20.65 17.38 -2.26
CA GLU A 60 -21.56 17.58 -3.38
C GLU A 60 -21.90 19.06 -3.40
N LYS A 61 -21.21 19.81 -4.26
CA LYS A 61 -21.78 21.07 -4.75
C LYS A 61 -23.07 20.70 -5.48
N PRO A 62 -24.21 21.38 -5.20
CA PRO A 62 -25.47 21.09 -5.86
C PRO A 62 -25.28 21.21 -7.37
N ARG A 63 -25.76 20.21 -8.12
CA ARG A 63 -25.97 20.36 -9.55
C ARG A 63 -27.03 21.45 -9.72
N GLU A 64 -26.59 22.63 -10.11
CA GLU A 64 -27.45 23.72 -10.51
C GLU A 64 -28.04 23.38 -11.88
N SER A 65 -29.37 23.27 -11.90
CA SER A 65 -30.16 23.06 -13.10
C SER A 65 -30.14 24.32 -13.97
N GLN A 66 -29.77 24.17 -15.24
CA GLN A 66 -30.43 24.87 -16.36
C GLN A 66 -30.22 24.09 -17.66
#